data_AF-A6W472-F1
#
_entry.id   AF-A6W472-F1
#
_cell.length_a   1.000
_cell.length_b   1.000
_cell.length_c   1.000
_cell.angle_alpha   90.00
_cell.angle_beta   90.00
_cell.angle_gamma   90.00
#
_symmetry.space_group_name_H-M   'P 1'
#
loop_
_entity.id
_entity.type
_entity.pdbx_description
1 polymer ?
#
loop_
_entity_poly.entity_id
_entity_poly.type
_entity_poly.pdbx_seq_one_letter_code
_entity_poly.pdbx_strand_id
1 'polypeptide(L)'
;MRGEDGRIDATHALLAAAALHAGFQAVVTAVVYPALVATPARDWAAVHAAHSRRITRVVAVVYGSVVAAWGWALATLPLSPWLGVALAGSVLTGAATAFSAAPTHARLGRLGPRPELLARLVRADAVRLAGAALTLGGAAGALG
;
A
#
# COMPACT_ATOMS: atom_id res chain seq x y z
N MET A 1 -10.49 -16.57 35.06
CA MET A 1 -9.59 -15.49 34.59
C MET A 1 -8.25 -16.10 34.24
N ARG A 2 -8.03 -16.47 32.99
CA ARG A 2 -6.69 -16.79 32.47
C ARG A 2 -6.12 -15.50 31.89
N GLY A 3 -4.91 -15.15 32.30
CA GLY A 3 -4.20 -14.00 31.76
C GLY A 3 -4.07 -14.14 30.25
N GLU A 4 -4.55 -13.14 29.53
CA GLU A 4 -4.14 -12.92 28.16
C GLU A 4 -2.69 -12.49 28.22
N ASP A 5 -1.77 -13.43 28.04
CA ASP A 5 -0.38 -13.10 27.76
C ASP A 5 -0.42 -12.13 26.58
N GLY A 6 0.09 -10.90 26.76
CA GLY A 6 0.11 -9.82 25.77
C GLY A 6 0.99 -10.10 24.53
N ARG A 7 0.97 -11.33 24.02
CA ARG A 7 1.62 -11.76 22.79
C ARG A 7 0.74 -11.38 21.62
N ILE A 8 1.26 -10.49 20.77
CA ILE A 8 0.72 -10.26 19.44
C ILE A 8 0.76 -11.59 18.69
N ASP A 9 -0.40 -12.08 18.22
CA ASP A 9 -0.48 -13.21 17.32
C ASP A 9 -0.44 -12.78 15.85
N ALA A 10 -0.34 -13.75 14.94
CA ALA A 10 -0.21 -13.47 13.51
C ALA A 10 -1.43 -12.73 12.92
N THR A 11 -2.62 -12.93 13.47
CA THR A 11 -3.84 -12.25 13.01
C THR A 11 -3.81 -10.77 13.40
N HIS A 12 -3.47 -10.45 14.65
CA HIS A 12 -3.30 -9.08 15.12
C HIS A 12 -2.15 -8.37 14.38
N ALA A 13 -1.04 -9.07 14.11
CA ALA A 13 0.06 -8.53 13.32
C ALA A 13 -0.37 -8.19 11.88
N LEU A 14 -1.12 -9.10 11.23
CA LEU A 14 -1.65 -8.87 9.89
C LEU A 14 -2.63 -7.70 9.85
N LEU A 15 -3.54 -7.62 10.83
CA LEU A 15 -4.47 -6.51 10.95
C LEU A 15 -3.74 -5.18 11.12
N ALA A 16 -2.75 -5.11 12.03
CA ALA A 16 -1.98 -3.90 12.28
C ALA A 16 -1.22 -3.45 11.04
N ALA A 17 -0.57 -4.37 10.33
CA ALA A 17 0.12 -4.07 9.07
C ALA A 17 -0.85 -3.63 7.97
N ALA A 18 -2.01 -4.27 7.85
CA ALA A 18 -3.06 -3.91 6.90
C ALA A 18 -3.64 -2.52 7.20
N ALA A 19 -3.87 -2.19 8.48
CA ALA A 19 -4.35 -0.88 8.90
C ALA A 19 -3.33 0.23 8.62
N LEU A 20 -2.05 -0.03 8.92
CA LEU A 20 -0.94 0.87 8.58
C LEU A 20 -0.90 1.13 7.07
N HIS A 21 -1.00 0.07 6.26
CA HIS A 21 -0.95 0.18 4.80
C HIS A 21 -2.17 0.88 4.22
N ALA A 22 -3.37 0.58 4.70
CA ALA A 22 -4.60 1.25 4.29
C ALA A 22 -4.58 2.74 4.65
N GLY A 23 -4.14 3.10 5.86
CA GLY A 23 -3.97 4.49 6.28
C GLY A 23 -2.94 5.23 5.43
N PHE A 24 -1.77 4.61 5.18
CA PHE A 24 -0.77 5.15 4.27
C PHE A 24 -1.34 5.39 2.87
N GLN A 25 -2.05 4.41 2.32
CA GLN A 25 -2.61 4.48 0.98
C GLN A 25 -3.69 5.56 0.88
N ALA A 26 -4.55 5.71 1.91
CA ALA A 26 -5.53 6.79 1.98
C ALA A 26 -4.87 8.17 1.97
N VAL A 27 -3.77 8.37 2.72
CA VAL A 27 -3.00 9.62 2.69
C VAL A 27 -2.36 9.87 1.32
N VAL A 28 -1.83 8.82 0.68
CA VAL A 28 -1.29 8.95 -0.68
C VAL A 28 -2.36 9.43 -1.65
N THR A 29 -3.54 8.82 -1.61
CA THR A 29 -4.67 9.14 -2.49
C THR A 29 -5.23 10.54 -2.24
N ALA A 30 -5.45 10.90 -0.97
CA ALA A 30 -6.15 12.15 -0.62
C ALA A 30 -5.23 13.38 -0.56
N VAL A 31 -3.93 13.20 -0.28
CA VAL A 31 -3.01 14.30 0.00
C VAL A 31 -1.83 14.30 -0.97
N VAL A 32 -1.10 13.18 -1.07
CA VAL A 32 0.20 13.17 -1.75
C VAL A 32 0.06 13.30 -3.27
N TYR A 33 -0.83 12.52 -3.89
CA TYR A 33 -1.00 12.55 -5.34
C TYR A 33 -1.68 13.83 -5.84
N PRO A 34 -2.71 14.39 -5.18
CA PRO A 34 -3.23 15.71 -5.51
C PRO A 34 -2.15 16.80 -5.50
N ALA A 35 -1.30 16.83 -4.46
CA ALA A 35 -0.19 17.78 -4.38
C ALA A 35 0.84 17.59 -5.51
N LEU A 36 1.16 16.33 -5.85
CA LEU A 36 2.08 16.03 -6.95
C LEU A 36 1.50 16.46 -8.31
N VAL A 37 0.22 16.17 -8.57
CA VAL A 37 -0.47 16.56 -9.81
C VAL A 37 -0.54 18.07 -9.98
N ALA A 38 -0.71 18.82 -8.89
CA ALA A 38 -0.75 20.28 -8.91
C ALA A 38 0.63 20.95 -9.12
N THR A 39 1.73 20.16 -9.18
CA THR A 39 3.09 20.71 -9.30
C THR A 39 3.31 21.34 -10.69
N PRO A 40 3.74 22.62 -10.78
CA PRO A 40 4.07 23.24 -12.06
C PRO A 40 5.20 22.51 -12.80
N ALA A 41 5.12 22.46 -14.13
CA ALA A 41 6.09 21.74 -14.95
C ALA A 41 7.56 22.19 -14.72
N ARG A 42 7.77 23.49 -14.47
CA ARG A 42 9.10 24.07 -14.18
C ARG A 42 9.73 23.54 -12.88
N ASP A 43 8.91 23.15 -11.91
CA ASP A 43 9.33 22.72 -10.57
C ASP A 43 9.36 21.18 -10.45
N TRP A 44 8.84 20.48 -11.47
CA TRP A 44 8.59 19.04 -11.45
C TRP A 44 9.81 18.20 -11.08
N ALA A 45 10.94 18.43 -11.75
CA ALA A 45 12.13 17.59 -11.56
C ALA A 45 12.62 17.61 -10.11
N ALA A 46 12.64 18.79 -9.49
CA ALA A 46 13.07 18.95 -8.10
C ALA A 46 12.05 18.32 -7.12
N VAL A 47 10.76 18.61 -7.30
CA VAL A 47 9.69 18.12 -6.43
C VAL A 47 9.54 16.60 -6.53
N HIS A 48 9.49 16.04 -7.74
CA HIS A 48 9.34 14.59 -7.98
C HIS A 48 10.54 13.81 -7.41
N ALA A 49 11.77 14.27 -7.64
CA ALA A 49 12.95 13.62 -7.08
C ALA A 49 12.94 13.63 -5.54
N ALA A 50 12.55 14.75 -4.94
CA ALA A 50 12.44 14.86 -3.48
C ALA A 50 11.30 13.98 -2.92
N HIS A 51 10.17 13.92 -3.60
CA HIS A 51 9.07 13.02 -3.30
C HIS A 51 9.52 11.55 -3.38
N SER A 52 10.11 11.11 -4.49
CA SER A 52 10.57 9.74 -4.70
C SER A 52 11.56 9.29 -3.62
N ARG A 53 12.56 10.11 -3.28
CA ARG A 53 13.53 9.76 -2.22
C ARG A 53 12.88 9.54 -0.86
N ARG A 54 11.89 10.36 -0.49
CA ARG A 54 11.22 10.27 0.82
C ARG A 54 10.22 9.13 0.85
N ILE A 55 9.36 9.04 -0.18
CA ILE A 55 8.28 8.05 -0.21
C ILE A 55 8.83 6.62 -0.31
N THR A 56 9.95 6.38 -1.00
CA THR A 56 10.55 5.04 -1.09
C THR A 56 10.90 4.46 0.28
N ARG A 57 11.39 5.28 1.22
CA ARG A 57 11.70 4.83 2.58
C ARG A 57 10.45 4.45 3.36
N VAL A 58 9.41 5.28 3.27
CA VAL A 58 8.12 5.02 3.92
C VAL A 58 7.48 3.76 3.35
N VAL A 59 7.47 3.63 2.02
CA VAL A 59 6.95 2.45 1.32
C VAL A 59 7.70 1.19 1.72
N ALA A 60 9.03 1.24 1.83
CA ALA A 60 9.82 0.08 2.24
C ALA A 60 9.43 -0.43 3.65
N VAL A 61 9.21 0.48 4.60
CA VAL A 61 8.75 0.12 5.95
C VAL A 61 7.33 -0.45 5.92
N VAL A 62 6.40 0.25 5.26
CA VAL A 62 4.99 -0.17 5.21
C VAL A 62 4.83 -1.51 4.50
N TYR A 63 5.37 -1.65 3.28
CA TYR A 63 5.27 -2.89 2.51
C TYR A 63 6.09 -4.02 3.14
N GLY A 64 7.24 -3.70 3.77
CA GLY A 64 8.02 -4.66 4.54
C GLY A 64 7.22 -5.25 5.70
N SER A 65 6.48 -4.41 6.43
CA SER A 65 5.60 -4.89 7.52
C SER A 65 4.47 -5.79 7.01
N VAL A 66 3.85 -5.46 5.88
CA VAL A 66 2.82 -6.30 5.24
C VAL A 66 3.39 -7.65 4.80
N VAL A 67 4.56 -7.66 4.15
CA VAL A 67 5.22 -8.92 3.73
C VAL A 67 5.60 -9.77 4.93
N ALA A 68 6.16 -9.18 5.99
CA ALA A 68 6.51 -9.90 7.21
C ALA A 68 5.27 -10.49 7.90
N ALA A 69 4.19 -9.71 8.02
CA ALA A 69 2.95 -10.17 8.62
C ALA A 69 2.30 -11.30 7.80
N TRP A 70 2.31 -11.21 6.46
CA TRP A 70 1.88 -12.32 5.60
C TRP A 70 2.75 -13.55 5.75
N GLY A 71 4.07 -13.39 5.82
CA GLY A 71 5.00 -14.50 6.03
C GLY A 71 4.69 -15.26 7.33
N TRP A 72 4.40 -14.54 8.41
CA TRP A 72 3.98 -15.15 9.67
C TRP A 72 2.59 -15.78 9.57
N ALA A 73 1.59 -15.05 9.05
CA ALA A 73 0.22 -15.54 8.90
C ALA A 73 0.14 -16.83 8.08
N LEU A 74 0.82 -16.90 6.93
CA LEU A 74 0.85 -18.09 6.08
C LEU A 74 1.60 -19.27 6.72
N ALA A 75 2.53 -18.99 7.65
CA ALA A 75 3.26 -20.03 8.36
C ALA A 75 2.49 -20.62 9.55
N THR A 76 1.55 -19.88 10.14
CA THR A 76 0.93 -20.26 11.43
C THR A 76 -0.58 -20.32 11.45
N LEU A 77 -1.27 -19.66 10.52
CA LEU A 77 -2.74 -19.60 10.52
C LEU A 77 -3.34 -20.66 9.57
N PRO A 78 -4.46 -21.30 9.95
CA PRO A 78 -5.24 -22.10 9.02
C PRO A 78 -5.86 -21.20 7.95
N LEU A 79 -5.98 -21.70 6.73
CA LEU A 79 -6.64 -20.96 5.64
C LEU A 79 -8.12 -20.75 5.95
N SER A 80 -8.59 -19.52 5.77
CA SER A 80 -9.99 -19.13 5.90
C SER A 80 -10.43 -18.27 4.73
N PRO A 81 -11.74 -18.18 4.42
CA PRO A 81 -12.25 -17.27 3.39
C PRO A 81 -11.81 -15.81 3.62
N TRP A 82 -11.77 -15.36 4.87
CA TRP A 82 -11.34 -14.00 5.22
C TRP A 82 -9.85 -13.76 4.96
N LEU A 83 -8.98 -14.72 5.26
CA LEU A 83 -7.57 -14.66 4.85
C LEU A 83 -7.43 -14.68 3.32
N GLY A 84 -8.28 -15.42 2.61
CA GLY A 84 -8.34 -15.39 1.15
C GLY A 84 -8.67 -14.00 0.60
N VAL A 85 -9.67 -13.31 1.17
CA VAL A 85 -10.02 -11.92 0.83
C VAL A 85 -8.85 -10.98 1.11
N ALA A 86 -8.23 -11.12 2.28
CA ALA A 86 -7.10 -10.28 2.65
C ALA A 86 -5.92 -10.45 1.68
N LEU A 87 -5.61 -11.70 1.33
CA LEU A 87 -4.52 -12.04 0.41
C LEU A 87 -4.79 -11.51 -0.98
N ALA A 88 -6.02 -11.67 -1.49
CA ALA A 88 -6.43 -11.13 -2.78
C ALA A 88 -6.27 -9.60 -2.84
N GLY A 89 -6.66 -8.89 -1.78
CA GLY A 89 -6.44 -7.45 -1.65
C GLY A 89 -4.95 -7.07 -1.70
N SER A 90 -4.10 -7.80 -0.98
CA SER A 90 -2.65 -7.57 -0.93
C SER A 90 -1.99 -7.84 -2.28
N VAL A 91 -2.39 -8.92 -2.97
CA VAL A 91 -1.94 -9.24 -4.32
C VAL A 91 -2.37 -8.16 -5.30
N LEU A 92 -3.61 -7.68 -5.23
CA LEU A 92 -4.10 -6.60 -6.08
C LEU A 92 -3.26 -5.32 -5.90
N THR A 93 -3.01 -4.91 -4.65
CA THR A 93 -2.18 -3.73 -4.38
C THR A 93 -0.73 -3.93 -4.81
N GLY A 94 -0.15 -5.11 -4.54
CA GLY A 94 1.20 -5.47 -4.95
C GLY A 94 1.36 -5.42 -6.46
N ALA A 95 0.44 -6.05 -7.21
CA ALA A 95 0.43 -6.07 -8.67
C ALA A 95 0.24 -4.67 -9.27
N ALA A 96 -0.71 -3.89 -8.76
CA ALA A 96 -0.90 -2.50 -9.21
C ALA A 96 0.34 -1.64 -8.94
N THR A 97 1.03 -1.88 -7.82
CA THR A 97 2.29 -1.20 -7.48
C THR A 97 3.41 -1.59 -8.46
N ALA A 98 3.68 -2.90 -8.59
CA ALA A 98 4.81 -3.42 -9.36
C ALA A 98 4.67 -3.19 -10.87
N PHE A 99 3.48 -3.40 -11.43
CA PHE A 99 3.27 -3.39 -12.87
C PHE A 99 2.70 -2.06 -13.41
N SER A 100 2.18 -1.18 -12.54
CA SER A 100 1.62 0.10 -12.97
C SER A 100 2.27 1.30 -12.28
N ALA A 101 2.14 1.43 -10.96
CA ALA A 101 2.57 2.65 -10.26
C ALA A 101 4.09 2.87 -10.35
N ALA A 102 4.91 1.86 -10.05
CA ALA A 102 6.37 1.99 -10.08
C ALA A 102 6.91 2.29 -11.49
N PRO A 103 6.53 1.56 -12.56
CA PRO A 103 6.92 1.92 -13.92
C PRO A 103 6.45 3.32 -14.34
N THR A 104 5.24 3.72 -13.90
CA THR A 104 4.69 5.05 -14.21
C THR A 104 5.50 6.14 -13.51
N HIS A 105 5.85 5.99 -12.23
CA HIS A 105 6.75 6.91 -11.52
C HIS A 105 8.12 7.01 -12.20
N ALA A 106 8.70 5.90 -12.64
CA ALA A 106 9.98 5.90 -13.34
C ALA A 106 9.90 6.67 -14.67
N ARG A 107 8.80 6.50 -15.43
CA ARG A 107 8.56 7.27 -16.67
C ARG A 107 8.34 8.75 -16.38
N LEU A 108 7.56 9.09 -15.35
CA LEU A 108 7.33 10.46 -14.89
C LEU A 108 8.62 11.18 -14.48
N GLY A 109 9.55 10.47 -13.84
CA GLY A 109 10.87 11.02 -13.49
C GLY A 109 11.75 11.31 -14.70
N ARG A 110 11.63 10.50 -15.78
CA ARG A 110 12.42 10.67 -17.01
C ARG A 110 11.80 11.63 -18.02
N LEU A 111 10.47 11.63 -18.13
CA LEU A 111 9.73 12.27 -19.22
C LEU A 111 8.95 13.53 -18.79
N GLY A 112 8.98 13.88 -17.50
CA GLY A 112 8.21 14.99 -16.95
C GLY A 112 6.74 14.66 -16.65
N PRO A 113 5.94 15.66 -16.22
CA PRO A 113 4.55 15.49 -15.77
C PRO A 113 3.58 15.37 -16.94
N ARG A 114 3.70 14.30 -17.73
CA ARG A 114 2.79 14.09 -18.86
C ARG A 114 1.38 13.74 -18.36
N PRO A 115 0.31 14.40 -18.84
CA PRO A 115 -1.05 14.20 -18.35
C PRO A 115 -1.51 12.74 -18.35
N GLU A 116 -1.16 11.97 -19.39
CA GLU A 116 -1.52 10.57 -19.53
C GLU A 116 -0.84 9.67 -18.48
N LEU A 117 0.39 10.00 -18.08
CA LEU A 117 1.12 9.28 -17.03
C LEU A 117 0.57 9.62 -15.65
N LEU A 118 0.22 10.89 -15.40
CA LEU A 118 -0.45 11.31 -14.16
C LEU A 118 -1.82 10.63 -14.01
N ALA A 119 -2.62 10.60 -15.08
CA ALA A 119 -3.91 9.92 -15.07
C ALA A 119 -3.75 8.41 -14.84
N ARG A 120 -2.75 7.77 -15.46
CA ARG A 120 -2.43 6.36 -15.19
C ARG A 120 -2.02 6.14 -13.73
N LEU A 121 -1.24 7.05 -13.15
CA LEU A 121 -0.79 6.96 -11.76
C LEU A 121 -1.98 7.03 -10.80
N VAL A 122 -2.90 7.98 -11.01
CA VAL A 122 -4.11 8.13 -10.19
C VAL A 122 -5.02 6.91 -10.30
N ARG A 123 -5.22 6.36 -11.52
CA ARG A 123 -5.97 5.10 -11.69
C ARG A 123 -5.33 3.93 -10.96
N ALA A 124 -4.01 3.79 -11.06
CA ALA A 124 -3.29 2.75 -10.32
C ALA A 124 -3.44 2.94 -8.81
N ASP A 125 -3.50 4.19 -8.34
CA ASP A 125 -3.70 4.51 -6.93
C ASP A 125 -5.07 4.09 -6.41
N ALA A 126 -6.13 4.34 -7.17
CA ALA A 126 -7.47 3.90 -6.81
C ALA A 126 -7.54 2.37 -6.64
N VAL A 127 -6.87 1.62 -7.53
CA VAL A 127 -6.77 0.15 -7.41
C VAL A 127 -6.00 -0.26 -6.15
N ARG A 128 -4.88 0.43 -5.85
CA ARG A 128 -4.09 0.17 -4.63
C ARG A 128 -4.88 0.48 -3.36
N LEU A 129 -5.69 1.55 -3.35
CA LEU A 129 -6.57 1.88 -2.24
C LEU A 129 -7.65 0.82 -2.04
N ALA A 130 -8.30 0.38 -3.12
CA ALA A 130 -9.27 -0.70 -3.05
C ALA A 130 -8.65 -2.01 -2.53
N GLY A 131 -7.46 -2.39 -3.02
CA GLY A 131 -6.75 -3.58 -2.55
C GLY A 131 -6.31 -3.47 -1.08
N ALA A 132 -5.87 -2.29 -0.63
CA ALA A 132 -5.52 -2.04 0.77
C ALA A 132 -6.77 -2.13 1.69
N ALA A 133 -7.91 -1.59 1.25
CA ALA A 133 -9.18 -1.70 1.96
C ALA A 133 -9.68 -3.15 2.05
N LEU A 134 -9.57 -3.93 0.97
CA LEU A 134 -9.87 -5.36 0.97
C LEU A 134 -8.95 -6.14 1.91
N THR A 135 -7.66 -5.81 1.92
CA THR A 135 -6.69 -6.42 2.85
C THR A 135 -7.10 -6.18 4.29
N LEU A 136 -7.41 -4.93 4.65
CA LEU A 136 -7.84 -4.54 5.99
C LEU A 136 -9.15 -5.22 6.37
N GLY A 137 -10.16 -5.20 5.49
CA GLY A 137 -11.46 -5.83 5.75
C GLY A 137 -11.35 -7.35 5.93
N GLY A 138 -10.55 -8.02 5.09
CA GLY A 138 -10.28 -9.46 5.24
C GLY A 138 -9.52 -9.80 6.53
N ALA A 139 -8.52 -9.00 6.89
CA ALA A 139 -7.78 -9.20 8.14
C ALA A 139 -8.67 -8.98 9.37
N ALA A 140 -9.56 -7.99 9.34
CA ALA A 140 -10.54 -7.76 10.40
C ALA A 140 -11.57 -8.89 10.49
N GLY A 141 -12.05 -9.40 9.35
CA GLY A 141 -12.95 -10.55 9.31
C GLY A 141 -12.32 -11.83 9.85
N ALA A 142 -11.00 -11.99 9.75
CA ALA A 142 -10.28 -13.14 10.29
C ALA A 142 -10.14 -13.13 11.84
N LEU A 143 -10.54 -12.06 12.52
CA LEU A 143 -10.60 -12.00 13.99
C LEU A 143 -11.92 -12.54 14.59
N GLY A 144 -13.00 -12.60 13.80
CA GLY A 144 -14.34 -13.01 14.24
C GLY A 144 -14.66 -14.44 13.83
#